data_AF-A0AAU7QUE2-F1
#
_entry.id   AF-A0AAU7QUE2-F1
#
_cell.length_a   1.000
_cell.length_b   1.000
_cell.length_c   1.000
_cell.angle_alpha   90.00
_cell.angle_beta   90.00
_cell.angle_gamma   90.00
#
_symmetry.space_group_name_H-M   'P 1'
#
loop_
_entity.id
_entity.type
_entity.pdbx_description
1 polymer ?
#
loop_
_entity_poly.entity_id
_entity_poly.type
_entity_poly.pdbx_seq_one_letter_code
_entity_poly.pdbx_strand_id
1 'polypeptide(L)'
;MTHTVPQLALTAEPHRHPQPIADLATASPGLAVTILNADAVGNAVILAPDGGRRVRIVADGQLREVHADLDAVPISDPATALALTQQSLAWAVATHHAATDRVRDLAAEIDRHRHAHGQQLAEIRSYAIARHRDGDICRDGLNAFLRHFDLDEYQPRHRVRFTITGSFDVRADVNRDTDDTEYDVREYLRLNTDQVDNVDTDTISTHITADAIEADE
;
A
#
# COMPACT_ATOMS: atom_id res chain seq x y z
N MET A 1 -58.15 61.05 -23.43
CA MET A 1 -57.97 59.75 -22.76
C MET A 1 -56.48 59.47 -22.69
N THR A 2 -55.88 59.75 -21.55
CA THR A 2 -54.44 59.57 -21.26
C THR A 2 -54.22 58.13 -20.78
N HIS A 3 -53.51 57.33 -21.57
CA HIS A 3 -53.07 56.01 -21.16
C HIS A 3 -51.86 56.15 -20.23
N THR A 4 -52.08 55.89 -18.94
CA THR A 4 -51.04 55.66 -17.94
C THR A 4 -50.43 54.29 -18.22
N VAL A 5 -49.16 54.25 -18.62
CA VAL A 5 -48.38 53.01 -18.67
C VAL A 5 -48.01 52.63 -17.24
N PRO A 6 -48.30 51.41 -16.76
CA PRO A 6 -47.83 50.98 -15.44
C PRO A 6 -46.32 50.83 -15.50
N GLN A 7 -45.65 51.64 -14.68
CA GLN A 7 -44.22 51.57 -14.42
C GLN A 7 -43.94 50.23 -13.72
N LEU A 8 -43.41 49.27 -14.49
CA LEU A 8 -42.86 48.03 -13.97
C LEU A 8 -41.76 48.39 -12.98
N ALA A 9 -42.03 48.18 -11.70
CA ALA A 9 -41.04 48.20 -10.65
C ALA A 9 -40.00 47.12 -11.01
N LEU A 10 -38.80 47.55 -11.42
CA LEU A 10 -37.62 46.69 -11.39
C LEU A 10 -37.47 46.22 -9.94
N THR A 11 -37.77 44.95 -9.69
CA THR A 11 -37.31 44.24 -8.50
C THR A 11 -35.80 44.26 -8.53
N ALA A 12 -35.21 45.18 -7.75
CA ALA A 12 -33.80 45.12 -7.39
C ALA A 12 -33.57 43.79 -6.67
N GLU A 13 -32.93 42.83 -7.33
CA GLU A 13 -32.31 41.71 -6.64
C GLU A 13 -31.29 42.28 -5.64
N PRO A 14 -31.18 41.71 -4.42
CA PRO A 14 -30.30 42.27 -3.42
C PRO A 14 -28.86 42.08 -3.88
N HIS A 15 -28.20 43.18 -4.26
CA HIS A 15 -26.76 43.22 -4.41
C HIS A 15 -26.15 42.78 -3.06
N ARG A 16 -25.68 41.54 -2.97
CA ARG A 16 -24.93 41.08 -1.80
C ARG A 16 -23.68 41.95 -1.72
N HIS A 17 -23.59 42.73 -0.66
CA HIS A 17 -22.45 43.61 -0.41
C HIS A 17 -21.15 42.79 -0.43
N PRO A 18 -20.04 43.37 -0.93
CA PRO A 18 -18.72 42.76 -0.80
C PRO A 18 -18.46 42.40 0.66
N GLN A 19 -17.96 41.19 0.89
CA GLN A 19 -17.61 40.69 2.20
C GLN A 19 -16.20 40.08 2.18
N PRO A 20 -15.47 40.13 3.29
CA PRO A 20 -14.17 39.47 3.41
C PRO A 20 -14.27 37.99 3.05
N ILE A 21 -13.32 37.50 2.26
CA ILE A 21 -13.32 36.12 1.78
C ILE A 21 -13.24 35.10 2.92
N ALA A 22 -12.67 35.47 4.08
CA ALA A 22 -12.65 34.61 5.26
C ALA A 22 -14.04 34.35 5.87
N ASP A 23 -14.94 35.33 5.82
CA ASP A 23 -16.31 35.18 6.32
C ASP A 23 -17.07 34.20 5.42
N LEU A 24 -16.89 34.34 4.10
CA LEU A 24 -17.46 33.43 3.11
C LEU A 24 -16.86 32.01 3.23
N ALA A 25 -15.55 31.89 3.46
CA ALA A 25 -14.87 30.60 3.63
C ALA A 25 -15.34 29.84 4.87
N THR A 26 -15.68 30.56 5.94
CA THR A 26 -16.18 29.97 7.19
C THR A 26 -17.66 29.57 7.05
N ALA A 27 -18.46 30.41 6.38
CA ALA A 27 -19.88 30.18 6.24
C ALA A 27 -20.22 29.11 5.19
N SER A 28 -19.48 29.04 4.08
CA SER A 28 -19.78 28.15 2.96
C SER A 28 -18.52 27.79 2.16
N PRO A 29 -17.72 26.82 2.62
CA PRO A 29 -16.71 26.18 1.79
C PRO A 29 -17.32 25.65 0.48
N GLY A 30 -16.59 25.78 -0.63
CA GLY A 30 -17.06 25.43 -1.97
C GLY A 30 -17.85 26.52 -2.70
N LEU A 31 -18.02 27.70 -2.09
CA LEU A 31 -18.75 28.80 -2.71
C LEU A 31 -17.97 29.43 -3.87
N ALA A 32 -18.63 29.61 -5.01
CA ALA A 32 -18.11 30.38 -6.14
C ALA A 32 -18.26 31.88 -5.88
N VAL A 33 -17.17 32.62 -6.03
CA VAL A 33 -17.10 34.05 -5.73
C VAL A 33 -16.33 34.81 -6.79
N THR A 34 -16.63 36.09 -6.95
CA THR A 34 -15.79 37.05 -7.66
C THR A 34 -14.97 37.81 -6.63
N ILE A 35 -13.65 37.67 -6.69
CA ILE A 35 -12.72 38.39 -5.82
C ILE A 35 -12.50 39.78 -6.39
N LEU A 36 -12.64 40.78 -5.53
CA LEU A 36 -12.44 42.18 -5.83
C LEU A 36 -11.08 42.60 -5.26
N ASN A 37 -10.05 42.66 -6.11
CA ASN A 37 -8.75 43.22 -5.75
C ASN A 37 -8.54 44.51 -6.57
N ALA A 38 -7.80 45.47 -6.01
CA ALA A 38 -7.50 46.76 -6.63
C ALA A 38 -6.81 46.60 -8.00
N ASP A 39 -6.04 45.52 -8.19
CA ASP A 39 -5.27 45.25 -9.40
C ASP A 39 -5.85 44.14 -10.30
N ALA A 40 -6.87 43.39 -9.83
CA ALA A 40 -7.48 42.30 -10.59
C ALA A 40 -8.86 41.90 -10.06
N VAL A 41 -9.79 41.65 -10.98
CA VAL A 41 -11.08 40.99 -10.70
C VAL A 41 -11.02 39.58 -11.26
N GLY A 42 -11.32 38.58 -10.45
CA GLY A 42 -11.23 37.17 -10.87
C GLY A 42 -12.25 36.29 -10.18
N ASN A 43 -12.78 35.32 -10.94
CA ASN A 43 -13.71 34.32 -10.40
C ASN A 43 -12.94 33.16 -9.79
N ALA A 44 -13.40 32.68 -8.65
CA ALA A 44 -12.76 31.60 -7.91
C ALA A 44 -13.78 30.76 -7.14
N VAL A 45 -13.35 29.58 -6.70
CA VAL A 45 -14.08 28.76 -5.72
C VAL A 45 -13.29 28.73 -4.43
N ILE A 46 -13.95 29.06 -3.32
CA ILE A 46 -13.34 29.00 -2.00
C ILE A 46 -13.26 27.53 -1.56
N LEU A 47 -12.09 27.05 -1.15
CA LEU A 47 -11.95 25.67 -0.68
C LEU A 47 -12.07 25.57 0.84
N ALA A 48 -11.20 26.29 1.56
CA ALA A 48 -11.18 26.30 3.02
C ALA A 48 -10.28 27.44 3.55
N PRO A 49 -10.53 27.93 4.78
CA PRO A 49 -9.58 28.78 5.49
C PRO A 49 -8.33 27.97 5.89
N ASP A 50 -7.14 28.55 5.76
CA ASP A 50 -5.87 27.86 6.08
C ASP A 50 -5.38 28.14 7.52
N GLY A 51 -6.30 28.12 8.50
CA GLY A 51 -5.96 28.29 9.92
C GLY A 51 -5.29 29.62 10.30
N GLY A 52 -5.23 30.60 9.40
CA GLY A 52 -4.52 31.87 9.57
C GLY A 52 -5.11 33.01 8.74
N ARG A 53 -4.30 34.01 8.37
CA ARG A 53 -4.71 35.19 7.57
C ARG A 53 -4.87 34.92 6.06
N ARG A 54 -4.99 33.65 5.67
CA ARG A 54 -5.06 33.22 4.26
C ARG A 54 -6.20 32.24 4.02
N VAL A 55 -6.77 32.34 2.83
CA VAL A 55 -7.83 31.45 2.34
C VAL A 55 -7.33 30.78 1.07
N ARG A 56 -7.55 29.46 0.98
CA ARG A 56 -7.25 28.69 -0.22
C ARG A 56 -8.43 28.79 -1.19
N ILE A 57 -8.12 29.16 -2.43
CA ILE A 57 -9.09 29.29 -3.51
C ILE A 57 -8.60 28.52 -4.73
N VAL A 58 -9.53 28.12 -5.60
CA VAL A 58 -9.20 27.70 -6.97
C VAL A 58 -9.63 28.81 -7.91
N ALA A 59 -8.68 29.40 -8.63
CA ALA A 59 -8.91 30.41 -9.66
C ALA A 59 -8.22 29.95 -10.95
N ASP A 60 -8.91 30.05 -12.09
CA ASP A 60 -8.40 29.60 -13.39
C ASP A 60 -7.89 28.14 -13.40
N GLY A 61 -8.51 27.27 -12.58
CA GLY A 61 -8.09 25.88 -12.43
C GLY A 61 -6.75 25.69 -11.70
N GLN A 62 -6.29 26.69 -10.94
CA GLN A 62 -5.10 26.61 -10.09
C GLN A 62 -5.44 26.93 -8.64
N LEU A 63 -4.85 26.18 -7.71
CA LEU A 63 -4.87 26.52 -6.29
C LEU A 63 -4.03 27.78 -6.05
N ARG A 64 -4.64 28.76 -5.40
CA ARG A 64 -3.96 29.98 -4.94
C ARG A 64 -4.28 30.21 -3.47
N GLU A 65 -3.35 30.85 -2.79
CA GLU A 65 -3.58 31.41 -1.47
C GLU A 65 -3.77 32.91 -1.59
N VAL A 66 -4.86 33.40 -1.02
CA VAL A 66 -5.18 34.82 -0.98
C VAL A 66 -5.34 35.29 0.44
N HIS A 67 -5.15 36.58 0.67
CA HIS A 67 -5.36 37.17 1.98
C HIS A 67 -6.85 37.10 2.39
N ALA A 68 -7.07 36.81 3.66
CA ALA A 68 -8.39 36.62 4.27
C ALA A 68 -9.30 37.86 4.25
N ASP A 69 -8.72 39.05 4.16
CA ASP A 69 -9.39 40.36 4.15
C ASP A 69 -9.78 40.85 2.76
N LEU A 70 -9.45 40.10 1.70
CA LEU A 70 -9.89 40.45 0.35
C LEU A 70 -11.40 40.38 0.23
N ASP A 71 -11.99 41.43 -0.32
CA ASP A 71 -13.41 41.49 -0.59
C ASP A 71 -13.80 40.55 -1.72
N ALA A 72 -14.89 39.82 -1.54
CA ALA A 72 -15.45 38.95 -2.55
C ALA A 72 -16.98 39.02 -2.54
N VAL A 73 -17.57 38.75 -3.71
CA VAL A 73 -19.02 38.72 -3.89
C VAL A 73 -19.42 37.32 -4.37
N PRO A 74 -20.39 36.65 -3.73
CA PRO A 74 -20.92 35.38 -4.21
C PRO A 74 -21.46 35.48 -5.62
N ILE A 75 -21.13 34.51 -6.48
CA ILE A 75 -21.65 34.45 -7.85
C ILE A 75 -23.10 33.94 -7.79
N SER A 76 -24.05 34.78 -8.21
CA SER A 76 -25.48 34.45 -8.21
C SER A 76 -25.93 33.62 -9.42
N ASP A 77 -25.21 33.69 -10.54
CA ASP A 77 -25.54 32.91 -11.73
C ASP A 77 -25.23 31.41 -11.49
N PRO A 78 -26.25 30.53 -11.46
CA PRO A 78 -26.05 29.12 -11.18
C PRO A 78 -25.22 28.41 -12.26
N ALA A 79 -25.28 28.85 -13.53
CA ALA A 79 -24.51 28.22 -14.60
C ALA A 79 -23.00 28.49 -14.43
N THR A 80 -22.63 29.74 -14.16
CA THR A 80 -21.24 30.13 -13.86
C THR A 80 -20.73 29.47 -12.58
N ALA A 81 -21.53 29.46 -11.50
CA ALA A 81 -21.14 28.82 -10.24
C ALA A 81 -20.90 27.31 -10.39
N LEU A 82 -21.74 26.63 -11.18
CA LEU A 82 -21.57 25.21 -11.49
C LEU A 82 -20.29 24.95 -12.29
N ALA A 83 -20.02 25.74 -13.33
CA ALA A 83 -18.83 25.58 -14.16
C ALA A 83 -17.53 25.74 -13.35
N LEU A 84 -17.46 26.76 -12.50
CA LEU A 84 -16.29 27.00 -11.62
C LEU A 84 -16.11 25.87 -10.60
N THR A 85 -17.20 25.39 -10.02
CA THR A 85 -17.17 24.25 -9.09
C THR A 85 -16.69 22.98 -9.78
N GLN A 86 -17.17 22.70 -11.00
CA GLN A 86 -16.73 21.55 -11.80
C GLN A 86 -15.23 21.63 -12.14
N GLN A 87 -14.75 22.81 -12.54
CA GLN A 87 -13.32 23.03 -12.79
C GLN A 87 -12.47 22.81 -11.53
N SER A 88 -12.96 23.29 -10.38
CA SER A 88 -12.27 23.14 -9.10
C SER A 88 -12.23 21.68 -8.63
N LEU A 89 -13.32 20.95 -8.84
CA LEU A 89 -13.37 19.51 -8.57
C LEU A 89 -12.42 18.74 -9.49
N ALA A 90 -12.38 19.05 -10.78
CA ALA A 90 -11.45 18.43 -11.72
C ALA A 90 -9.99 18.65 -11.31
N TRP A 91 -9.64 19.88 -10.91
CA TRP A 91 -8.31 20.19 -10.37
C TRP A 91 -8.01 19.41 -9.08
N ALA A 92 -8.96 19.34 -8.15
CA ALA A 92 -8.76 18.63 -6.88
C ALA A 92 -8.54 17.12 -7.10
N VAL A 93 -9.33 16.51 -7.99
CA VAL A 93 -9.19 15.10 -8.38
C VAL A 93 -7.84 14.86 -9.05
N ALA A 94 -7.43 15.69 -10.01
CA ALA A 94 -6.14 15.57 -10.69
C ALA A 94 -4.96 15.70 -9.70
N THR A 95 -5.05 16.65 -8.76
CA THR A 95 -4.03 16.86 -7.73
C THR A 95 -3.94 15.68 -6.77
N HIS A 96 -5.09 15.13 -6.36
CA HIS A 96 -5.14 13.95 -5.51
C HIS A 96 -4.53 12.72 -6.20
N HIS A 97 -4.85 12.50 -7.48
CA HIS A 97 -4.24 11.42 -8.27
C HIS A 97 -2.73 11.59 -8.37
N ALA A 98 -2.24 12.79 -8.72
CA ALA A 98 -0.81 13.06 -8.79
C ALA A 98 -0.10 12.85 -7.44
N ALA A 99 -0.74 13.21 -6.32
CA ALA A 99 -0.20 12.94 -4.98
C ALA A 99 -0.15 11.44 -4.68
N THR A 100 -1.21 10.69 -5.03
CA THR A 100 -1.28 9.24 -4.86
C THR A 100 -0.20 8.53 -5.68
N ASP A 101 0.01 8.97 -6.92
CA ASP A 101 1.03 8.39 -7.80
C ASP A 101 2.43 8.63 -7.25
N ARG A 102 2.74 9.84 -6.76
CA ARG A 102 4.03 10.11 -6.08
C ARG A 102 4.26 9.22 -4.86
N VAL A 103 3.23 8.98 -4.04
CA VAL A 103 3.34 8.09 -2.88
C VAL A 103 3.62 6.65 -3.33
N ARG A 104 2.95 6.19 -4.40
CA ARG A 104 3.19 4.87 -4.98
C ARG A 104 4.61 4.73 -5.52
N ASP A 105 5.10 5.73 -6.25
CA ASP A 105 6.45 5.73 -6.83
C ASP A 105 7.52 5.70 -5.73
N LEU A 106 7.34 6.48 -4.66
CA LEU A 106 8.25 6.49 -3.52
C LEU A 106 8.26 5.14 -2.79
N ALA A 107 7.09 4.51 -2.61
CA ALA A 107 7.01 3.18 -2.01
C ALA A 107 7.75 2.14 -2.88
N ALA A 108 7.56 2.17 -4.20
CA ALA A 108 8.28 1.30 -5.12
C ALA A 108 9.80 1.54 -5.09
N GLU A 109 10.24 2.78 -4.93
CA GLU A 109 11.66 3.11 -4.78
C GLU A 109 12.26 2.55 -3.48
N ILE A 110 11.56 2.71 -2.35
CA ILE A 110 11.95 2.12 -1.07
C ILE A 110 12.08 0.61 -1.17
N ASP A 111 11.12 -0.07 -1.80
CA ASP A 111 11.15 -1.52 -1.96
C ASP A 111 12.30 -1.97 -2.87
N ARG A 112 12.59 -1.23 -3.96
CA ARG A 112 13.78 -1.47 -4.78
C ARG A 112 15.08 -1.33 -3.98
N HIS A 113 15.21 -0.29 -3.17
CA HIS A 113 16.38 -0.10 -2.31
C HIS A 113 16.54 -1.22 -1.28
N ARG A 114 15.45 -1.62 -0.62
CA ARG A 114 15.45 -2.74 0.33
C ARG A 114 15.88 -4.03 -0.34
N HIS A 115 15.35 -4.31 -1.52
CA HIS A 115 15.68 -5.53 -2.26
C HIS A 115 17.13 -5.53 -2.72
N ALA A 116 17.62 -4.43 -3.29
CA ALA A 116 19.01 -4.28 -3.71
C ALA A 116 19.99 -4.40 -2.52
N HIS A 117 19.68 -3.76 -1.39
CA HIS A 117 20.47 -3.85 -0.18
C HIS A 117 20.48 -5.29 0.38
N GLY A 118 19.32 -5.96 0.40
CA GLY A 118 19.21 -7.37 0.80
C GLY A 118 20.03 -8.29 -0.10
N GLN A 119 20.02 -8.07 -1.42
CA GLN A 119 20.85 -8.83 -2.36
C GLN A 119 22.35 -8.61 -2.12
N GLN A 120 22.78 -7.36 -1.92
CA GLN A 120 24.17 -7.04 -1.61
C GLN A 120 24.64 -7.72 -0.32
N LEU A 121 23.83 -7.69 0.73
CA LEU A 121 24.14 -8.38 1.98
C LEU A 121 24.23 -9.91 1.79
N ALA A 122 23.34 -10.49 0.98
CA ALA A 122 23.39 -11.92 0.63
C ALA A 122 24.65 -12.28 -0.16
N GLU A 123 25.10 -11.42 -1.07
CA GLU A 123 26.36 -11.59 -1.81
C GLU A 123 27.57 -11.49 -0.88
N ILE A 124 27.63 -10.48 0.00
CA ILE A 124 28.68 -10.32 1.02
C ILE A 124 28.75 -11.56 1.91
N ARG A 125 27.61 -12.04 2.40
CA ARG A 125 27.52 -13.27 3.20
C ARG A 125 28.07 -14.47 2.44
N SER A 126 27.64 -14.65 1.18
CA SER A 126 28.05 -15.79 0.36
C SER A 126 29.56 -15.77 0.08
N TYR A 127 30.11 -14.59 -0.22
CA TYR A 127 31.54 -14.39 -0.42
C TYR A 127 32.34 -14.74 0.83
N ALA A 128 31.93 -14.24 2.01
CA ALA A 128 32.61 -14.54 3.27
C ALA A 128 32.56 -16.05 3.60
N ILE A 129 31.41 -16.70 3.40
CA ILE A 129 31.28 -18.16 3.57
C ILE A 129 32.20 -18.92 2.61
N ALA A 130 32.32 -18.49 1.35
CA ALA A 130 33.23 -19.12 0.39
C ALA A 130 34.69 -19.03 0.87
N ARG A 131 35.14 -17.84 1.28
CA ARG A 131 36.49 -17.63 1.84
C ARG A 131 36.75 -18.46 3.09
N HIS A 132 35.73 -18.67 3.93
CA HIS A 132 35.84 -19.58 5.07
C HIS A 132 36.06 -21.03 4.63
N ARG A 133 35.31 -21.50 3.62
CA ARG A 133 35.44 -22.85 3.07
C ARG A 133 36.81 -23.09 2.43
N ASP A 134 37.38 -22.06 1.83
CA ASP A 134 38.72 -22.09 1.23
C ASP A 134 39.84 -22.03 2.30
N GLY A 135 39.49 -21.82 3.57
CA GLY A 135 40.42 -21.76 4.70
C GLY A 135 41.06 -20.39 4.93
N ASP A 136 40.67 -19.36 4.18
CA ASP A 136 41.24 -18.02 4.28
C ASP A 136 40.81 -17.28 5.55
N ILE A 137 39.63 -17.61 6.09
CA ILE A 137 39.13 -17.06 7.36
C ILE A 137 38.68 -18.19 8.29
N CYS A 138 39.02 -18.09 9.57
CA CYS A 138 38.52 -19.02 10.58
C CYS A 138 37.03 -18.77 10.87
N ARG A 139 36.37 -19.75 11.51
CA ARG A 139 34.94 -19.66 11.85
C ARG A 139 34.62 -18.46 12.76
N ASP A 140 35.46 -18.20 13.76
CA ASP A 140 35.29 -17.07 14.67
C ASP A 140 35.43 -15.73 13.93
N GLY A 141 36.37 -15.66 12.99
CA GLY A 141 36.56 -14.50 12.10
C GLY A 141 35.35 -14.29 11.18
N LEU A 142 34.80 -15.36 10.60
CA LEU A 142 33.56 -15.30 9.82
C LEU A 142 32.39 -14.80 10.67
N ASN A 143 32.16 -15.36 11.86
CA ASN A 143 31.05 -14.95 12.71
C ASN A 143 31.19 -13.51 13.21
N ALA A 144 32.41 -13.06 13.52
CA ALA A 144 32.68 -11.67 13.85
C ALA A 144 32.40 -10.73 12.67
N PHE A 145 32.78 -11.11 11.46
CA PHE A 145 32.47 -10.38 10.23
C PHE A 145 30.96 -10.30 9.99
N LEU A 146 30.25 -11.42 10.07
CA LEU A 146 28.80 -11.46 9.86
C LEU A 146 28.06 -10.57 10.90
N ARG A 147 28.43 -10.65 12.17
CA ARG A 147 27.88 -9.76 13.22
C ARG A 147 28.15 -8.28 12.97
N HIS A 148 29.30 -7.92 12.41
CA HIS A 148 29.60 -6.53 12.08
C HIS A 148 28.63 -5.93 11.05
N PHE A 149 28.12 -6.76 10.13
CA PHE A 149 27.12 -6.39 9.14
C PHE A 149 25.68 -6.71 9.56
N ASP A 150 25.44 -7.04 10.83
CA ASP A 150 24.13 -7.45 11.36
C ASP A 150 23.52 -8.65 10.60
N LEU A 151 24.37 -9.59 10.22
CA LEU A 151 23.99 -10.84 9.54
C LEU A 151 24.00 -12.01 10.51
N ASP A 152 23.10 -12.97 10.31
CA ASP A 152 23.04 -14.19 11.12
C ASP A 152 24.37 -14.94 11.11
N GLU A 153 24.76 -15.53 12.22
CA GLU A 153 26.01 -16.29 12.31
C GLU A 153 26.05 -17.49 11.36
N TYR A 154 27.26 -17.98 11.08
CA TYR A 154 27.44 -19.15 10.24
C TYR A 154 27.02 -20.43 10.98
N GLN A 155 25.85 -20.93 10.60
CA GLN A 155 25.28 -22.20 11.02
C GLN A 155 25.21 -23.14 9.81
N PRO A 156 26.23 -23.98 9.57
CA PRO A 156 26.18 -24.95 8.48
C PRO A 156 25.03 -25.94 8.72
N ARG A 157 24.07 -25.98 7.79
CA ARG A 157 23.05 -27.03 7.76
C ARG A 157 23.66 -28.29 7.15
N HIS A 158 23.56 -29.40 7.87
CA HIS A 158 23.94 -30.70 7.34
C HIS A 158 22.70 -31.37 6.73
N ARG A 159 22.70 -31.57 5.42
CA ARG A 159 21.66 -32.36 4.76
C ARG A 159 22.04 -33.83 4.84
N VAL A 160 21.28 -34.59 5.62
CA VAL A 160 21.39 -36.04 5.65
C VAL A 160 20.42 -36.62 4.62
N ARG A 161 20.91 -37.48 3.72
CA ARG A 161 20.09 -38.25 2.77
C ARG A 161 20.34 -39.72 3.00
N PHE A 162 19.29 -40.48 3.25
CA PHE A 162 19.34 -41.93 3.38
C PHE A 162 18.04 -42.53 2.84
N THR A 163 18.06 -43.84 2.60
CA THR A 163 16.90 -44.59 2.14
C THR A 163 16.66 -45.73 3.12
N ILE A 164 15.45 -45.80 3.68
CA ILE A 164 15.00 -46.94 4.48
C ILE A 164 14.11 -47.79 3.58
N THR A 165 14.46 -49.06 3.43
CA THR A 165 13.64 -50.07 2.75
C THR A 165 13.22 -51.13 3.75
N GLY A 166 11.94 -51.48 3.79
CA GLY A 166 11.41 -52.53 4.64
C GLY A 166 10.02 -52.96 4.17
N SER A 167 9.60 -54.13 4.60
CA SER A 167 8.27 -54.69 4.36
C SER A 167 7.71 -55.22 5.67
N PHE A 168 6.42 -55.06 5.89
CA PHE A 168 5.71 -55.63 7.03
C PHE A 168 4.31 -56.06 6.60
N ASP A 169 3.83 -57.16 7.16
CA ASP A 169 2.49 -57.64 6.90
C ASP A 169 1.50 -56.96 7.84
N VAL A 170 0.41 -56.44 7.27
CA VAL A 170 -0.72 -55.90 8.03
C VAL A 170 -1.86 -56.89 7.96
N ARG A 171 -2.40 -57.28 9.12
CA ARG A 171 -3.60 -58.13 9.16
C ARG A 171 -4.79 -57.28 8.71
N ALA A 172 -5.45 -57.72 7.65
CA ALA A 172 -6.67 -57.08 7.16
C ALA A 172 -7.78 -57.16 8.22
N ASP A 173 -8.48 -56.05 8.43
CA ASP A 173 -9.73 -56.00 9.18
C ASP A 173 -10.90 -56.17 8.17
N VAL A 174 -12.03 -56.70 8.63
CA VAL A 174 -13.17 -57.14 7.79
C VAL A 174 -13.77 -56.02 6.91
N ASN A 175 -13.44 -54.76 7.20
CA ASN A 175 -13.90 -53.58 6.46
C ASN A 175 -12.76 -52.69 5.94
N ARG A 176 -11.55 -53.21 5.76
CA ARG A 176 -10.40 -52.45 5.24
C ARG A 176 -9.76 -53.14 4.06
N ASP A 177 -9.51 -52.37 3.01
CA ASP A 177 -8.82 -52.84 1.81
C ASP A 177 -7.35 -52.36 1.77
N THR A 178 -6.69 -52.62 0.64
CA THR A 178 -5.31 -52.20 0.41
C THR A 178 -5.15 -50.69 0.31
N ASP A 179 -6.17 -49.97 -0.13
CA ASP A 179 -6.13 -48.52 -0.31
C ASP A 179 -6.20 -47.84 1.07
N ASP A 180 -7.03 -48.35 1.97
CA ASP A 180 -7.08 -47.91 3.38
C ASP A 180 -5.73 -48.14 4.08
N THR A 181 -5.10 -49.29 3.81
CA THR A 181 -3.78 -49.63 4.37
C THR A 181 -2.70 -48.71 3.79
N GLU A 182 -2.72 -48.44 2.49
CA GLU A 182 -1.79 -47.52 1.85
C GLU A 182 -1.94 -46.10 2.43
N TYR A 183 -3.18 -45.64 2.62
CA TYR A 183 -3.45 -44.34 3.24
C TYR A 183 -2.90 -44.26 4.66
N ASP A 184 -3.18 -45.25 5.51
CA ASP A 184 -2.68 -45.28 6.88
C ASP A 184 -1.15 -45.28 6.92
N VAL A 185 -0.48 -46.06 6.07
CA VAL A 185 0.99 -46.07 6.02
C VAL A 185 1.51 -44.73 5.51
N ARG A 186 0.88 -44.12 4.49
CA ARG A 186 1.26 -42.80 3.99
C ARG A 186 1.13 -41.70 5.04
N GLU A 187 0.10 -41.77 5.86
CA GLU A 187 -0.22 -40.74 6.83
C GLU A 187 0.50 -40.91 8.17
N TYR A 188 0.69 -42.14 8.61
CA TYR A 188 1.20 -42.45 9.95
C TYR A 188 2.61 -43.06 9.96
N LEU A 189 3.10 -43.64 8.87
CA LEU A 189 4.50 -44.08 8.82
C LEU A 189 5.41 -42.85 8.72
N ARG A 190 5.99 -42.49 9.87
CA ARG A 190 6.93 -41.39 9.99
C ARG A 190 8.28 -41.92 10.45
N LEU A 191 9.33 -41.28 9.95
CA LEU A 191 10.66 -41.44 10.50
C LEU A 191 10.68 -40.82 11.90
N ASN A 192 10.99 -41.59 12.93
CA ASN A 192 11.25 -41.03 14.25
C ASN A 192 12.57 -40.25 14.21
N THR A 193 12.50 -38.95 14.43
CA THR A 193 13.67 -38.04 14.45
C THR A 193 13.89 -37.40 15.81
N ASP A 194 13.19 -37.85 16.86
CA ASP A 194 13.23 -37.26 18.20
C ASP A 194 14.62 -37.33 18.86
N GLN A 195 15.47 -38.24 18.37
CA GLN A 195 16.86 -38.39 18.82
C GLN A 195 17.87 -37.61 17.96
N VAL A 196 17.39 -36.85 16.97
CA VAL A 196 18.23 -36.03 16.11
C VAL A 196 17.94 -34.57 16.43
N ASP A 197 18.91 -33.89 17.01
CA ASP A 197 18.77 -32.48 17.39
C ASP A 197 18.57 -31.58 16.16
N ASN A 198 17.67 -30.60 16.28
CA ASN A 198 17.42 -29.54 15.29
C ASN A 198 16.97 -30.03 13.90
N VAL A 199 16.17 -31.09 13.83
CA VAL A 199 15.54 -31.53 12.59
C VAL A 199 14.45 -30.54 12.16
N ASP A 200 14.55 -30.07 10.92
CA ASP A 200 13.53 -29.27 10.25
C ASP A 200 12.49 -30.24 9.63
N THR A 201 11.39 -30.46 10.36
CA THR A 201 10.36 -31.46 10.00
C THR A 201 9.69 -31.19 8.65
N ASP A 202 9.69 -29.94 8.20
CA ASP A 202 9.09 -29.53 6.93
C ASP A 202 9.94 -29.97 5.72
N THR A 203 11.16 -30.47 5.96
CA THR A 203 12.07 -30.94 4.91
C THR A 203 12.04 -32.46 4.71
N ILE A 204 11.24 -33.19 5.49
CA ILE A 204 11.14 -34.66 5.42
C ILE A 204 10.17 -35.05 4.29
N SER A 205 10.67 -35.80 3.31
CA SER A 205 9.87 -36.37 2.22
C SER A 205 9.88 -37.90 2.29
N THR A 206 8.70 -38.52 2.33
CA THR A 206 8.54 -39.99 2.34
C THR A 206 7.84 -40.44 1.06
N HIS A 207 8.31 -41.56 0.48
CA HIS A 207 7.68 -42.21 -0.67
C HIS A 207 7.25 -43.62 -0.25
N ILE A 208 6.00 -43.99 -0.55
CA ILE A 208 5.37 -45.23 -0.08
C ILE A 208 4.65 -45.90 -1.24
N THR A 209 4.77 -47.23 -1.31
CA THR A 209 4.07 -48.12 -2.23
C THR A 209 3.47 -49.27 -1.41
N ALA A 210 2.21 -49.64 -1.69
CA ALA A 210 1.55 -50.80 -1.07
C ALA A 210 1.08 -51.76 -2.17
N ASP A 211 1.29 -53.06 -1.94
CA ASP A 211 0.89 -54.14 -2.84
C ASP A 211 -0.02 -55.12 -2.10
N ALA A 212 -1.03 -55.66 -2.79
CA ALA A 212 -1.85 -56.74 -2.27
C ALA A 212 -1.05 -58.06 -2.27
N ILE A 213 -1.02 -58.76 -1.14
CA ILE A 213 -0.39 -60.09 -1.04
C ILE A 213 -1.49 -61.07 -0.65
N GLU A 214 -1.79 -62.05 -1.51
CA GLU A 214 -2.67 -63.16 -1.14
C GLU A 214 -1.95 -64.03 -0.10
N ALA A 215 -2.58 -64.21 1.07
CA ALA A 215 -2.08 -65.15 2.06
C ALA A 215 -2.39 -66.57 1.57
N ASP A 216 -1.35 -67.36 1.27
CA ASP A 216 -1.47 -68.80 1.13
C ASP A 216 -1.87 -69.37 2.51
N GLU A 217 -3.10 -69.90 2.62
CA GLU A 217 -3.59 -70.68 3.77
C GLU A 217 -2.85 -72.02 3.94
#